data_AF-A0A6P1D7B1-F1
#
_entry.id   AF-A0A6P1D7B1-F1
#
_cell.length_a   1.000
_cell.length_b   1.000
_cell.length_c   1.000
_cell.angle_alpha   90.00
_cell.angle_beta   90.00
_cell.angle_gamma   90.00
#
_symmetry.space_group_name_H-M   'P 1'
#
loop_
_entity.id
_entity.type
_entity.pdbx_description
1 polymer ?
#
loop_
_entity_poly.entity_id
_entity_poly.type
_entity_poly.pdbx_seq_one_letter_code
_entity_poly.pdbx_strand_id
1 'polypeptide(L)'
;MPGPRPGAPLPGQHLPGAQGRPEPADPARIRTEIDALLGELTVRTGAVDADPDSGTDIARRAHILEQAHEVLVQALATVDKI
;
A
#
# COMPACT_ATOMS: atom_id res chain seq x y z
N MET A 1 -10.80 -28.59 14.35
CA MET A 1 -9.83 -27.69 15.00
C MET A 1 -9.16 -26.85 13.92
N PRO A 2 -9.27 -25.51 13.91
CA PRO A 2 -8.53 -24.66 12.98
C PRO A 2 -7.02 -24.79 13.26
N GLY A 3 -6.20 -24.97 12.21
CA GLY A 3 -4.74 -25.02 12.32
C GLY A 3 -4.13 -23.65 12.64
N PRO A 4 -2.84 -23.60 13.02
CA PRO A 4 -2.15 -22.34 13.31
C PRO A 4 -2.11 -21.43 12.07
N ARG A 5 -2.34 -20.13 12.29
CA ARG A 5 -2.29 -19.10 11.24
C ARG A 5 -0.86 -18.97 10.71
N PRO A 6 -0.65 -18.89 9.39
CA PRO A 6 0.67 -18.58 8.82
C PRO A 6 1.23 -17.30 9.45
N GLY A 7 2.44 -17.38 10.01
CA GLY A 7 3.11 -16.23 10.65
C GLY A 7 2.93 -16.11 12.17
N ALA A 8 2.05 -16.90 12.80
CA ALA A 8 2.01 -16.97 14.26
C ALA A 8 3.14 -17.90 14.75
N PRO A 9 4.08 -17.43 15.61
CA PRO A 9 5.12 -18.29 16.15
C PRO A 9 4.49 -19.39 17.00
N LEU A 10 4.95 -20.64 16.82
CA LEU A 10 4.45 -21.73 17.64
C LEU A 10 4.83 -21.49 19.12
N PRO A 11 3.90 -21.71 20.06
CA PRO A 11 4.21 -21.67 21.49
C PRO A 11 5.40 -22.61 21.79
N GLY A 12 6.42 -22.09 22.48
CA GLY A 12 7.65 -22.82 22.79
C GLY A 12 8.75 -22.81 21.71
N GLN A 13 8.47 -22.36 20.48
CA GLN A 13 9.46 -22.25 19.39
C GLN A 13 9.94 -20.81 19.14
N HIS A 14 9.65 -19.87 20.04
CA HIS A 14 10.10 -18.48 19.93
C HIS A 14 11.46 -18.23 20.62
N LEU A 15 12.11 -19.26 21.18
CA LEU A 15 13.38 -19.09 21.88
C LEU A 15 14.50 -18.79 20.86
N PRO A 16 15.12 -17.59 20.92
CA PRO A 16 16.22 -17.24 20.03
C PRO A 16 17.46 -18.03 20.44
N GLY A 17 17.69 -19.18 19.81
CA GLY A 17 18.86 -20.02 20.09
C GLY A 17 18.78 -21.47 19.63
N ALA A 18 17.60 -21.97 19.27
CA ALA A 18 17.47 -23.34 18.77
C ALA A 18 17.81 -23.42 17.27
N GLN A 19 19.05 -23.81 16.98
CA GLN A 19 19.45 -24.65 15.84
C GLN A 19 18.99 -24.15 14.45
N GLY A 20 19.83 -23.33 13.80
CA GLY A 20 19.64 -22.93 12.39
C GLY A 20 19.40 -21.44 12.17
N ARG A 21 20.03 -20.57 12.97
CA ARG A 21 19.95 -19.12 12.80
C ARG A 21 20.49 -18.75 11.39
N PRO A 22 19.65 -18.32 10.43
CA PRO A 22 20.18 -17.56 9.31
C PRO A 22 20.90 -16.35 9.91
N GLU A 23 22.08 -16.07 9.40
CA GLU A 23 22.85 -14.88 9.79
C GLU A 23 21.91 -13.66 9.79
N PRO A 24 21.88 -12.86 10.87
CA PRO A 24 21.00 -11.70 10.92
C PRO A 24 21.34 -10.78 9.74
N ALA A 25 20.36 -10.55 8.87
CA ALA A 25 20.60 -9.84 7.62
C ALA A 25 21.20 -8.45 7.86
N ASP A 26 22.21 -8.10 7.06
CA ASP A 26 22.92 -6.82 7.17
C ASP A 26 21.99 -5.63 6.85
N PRO A 27 21.68 -4.77 7.85
CA PRO A 27 20.78 -3.64 7.64
C PRO A 27 21.33 -2.61 6.64
N ALA A 28 22.66 -2.47 6.52
CA ALA A 28 23.26 -1.52 5.60
C ALA A 28 23.07 -1.95 4.14
N ARG A 29 23.29 -3.25 3.88
CA ARG A 29 23.01 -3.87 2.58
C ARG A 29 21.54 -3.74 2.18
N ILE A 30 20.62 -4.05 3.09
CA ILE A 30 19.17 -3.97 2.82
C ILE A 30 18.75 -2.55 2.44
N ARG A 31 19.25 -1.53 3.17
CA ARG A 31 18.95 -0.12 2.84
C ARG A 31 19.44 0.25 1.45
N THR A 32 20.65 -0.19 1.09
CA THR A 32 21.24 0.05 -0.23
C THR A 32 20.39 -0.59 -1.36
N GLU A 33 19.94 -1.83 -1.17
CA GLU A 33 19.07 -2.53 -2.13
C GLU A 33 17.70 -1.84 -2.26
N ILE A 34 17.11 -1.37 -1.15
CA ILE A 34 15.86 -0.60 -1.17
C ILE A 34 16.04 0.72 -1.91
N ASP A 35 17.11 1.46 -1.66
CA ASP A 35 17.38 2.75 -2.31
C ASP A 35 17.55 2.58 -3.83
N ALA A 36 18.20 1.50 -4.26
CA ALA A 36 18.30 1.16 -5.68
C ALA A 36 16.93 0.87 -6.32
N LEU A 37 16.09 0.06 -5.65
CA LEU A 37 14.73 -0.24 -6.12
C LEU A 37 13.84 1.01 -6.19
N LEU A 38 13.96 1.91 -5.21
CA LEU A 38 13.25 3.20 -5.23
C LEU A 38 13.74 4.10 -6.35
N GLY A 39 15.05 4.14 -6.61
CA GLY A 39 15.62 4.86 -7.76
C GLY A 39 15.10 4.34 -9.09
N GLU A 40 15.07 3.02 -9.28
CA GLU A 40 14.48 2.39 -10.47
C GLU A 40 12.99 2.71 -10.63
N LEU A 41 12.24 2.72 -9.52
CA LEU A 41 10.83 3.06 -9.52
C LEU A 41 10.62 4.51 -9.95
N THR A 42 11.37 5.47 -9.38
CA THR A 42 11.30 6.90 -9.73
C THR A 42 11.65 7.15 -11.19
N VAL A 43 12.66 6.47 -11.75
CA VAL A 43 12.98 6.56 -13.19
C VAL A 43 11.82 6.05 -14.04
N ARG A 44 11.13 5.00 -13.59
CA ARG A 44 9.97 4.43 -14.29
C ARG A 44 8.71 5.30 -14.17
N THR A 45 8.44 5.91 -13.02
CA THR A 45 7.29 6.81 -12.81
C THR A 45 7.52 8.21 -13.34
N GLY A 46 8.76 8.71 -13.39
CA GLY A 46 9.09 9.97 -14.05
C GLY A 46 8.79 9.97 -15.56
N ALA A 47 8.60 8.79 -16.17
CA ALA A 47 8.11 8.64 -17.54
C ALA A 47 6.57 8.58 -17.65
N VAL A 48 5.84 8.47 -16.54
CA VAL A 48 4.36 8.37 -16.47
C VAL A 48 3.72 9.73 -16.17
N ASP A 49 4.47 10.68 -15.60
CA ASP A 49 3.98 12.04 -15.31
C ASP A 49 4.06 13.01 -16.51
N ALA A 50 4.38 12.50 -17.71
CA ALA A 50 4.52 13.31 -18.92
C ALA A 50 3.83 12.67 -20.14
N ASP A 51 2.50 12.55 -20.12
CA ASP A 51 1.71 12.65 -21.37
C ASP A 51 0.31 13.28 -21.11
N PRO A 52 -0.08 14.36 -21.82
CA PRO A 52 -1.12 15.30 -21.44
C PRO A 52 -2.43 15.06 -22.23
N ASP A 53 -3.13 13.98 -21.95
CA ASP A 53 -4.56 13.88 -22.33
C ASP A 53 -5.41 14.65 -21.30
N SER A 54 -5.07 15.93 -21.09
CA SER A 54 -5.65 16.79 -20.05
C SER A 54 -7.17 16.93 -20.17
N GLY A 55 -7.74 16.70 -21.35
CA GLY A 55 -9.19 16.71 -21.54
C GLY A 55 -9.88 15.51 -20.88
N THR A 56 -9.32 14.30 -21.01
CA THR A 56 -9.91 13.10 -20.40
C THR A 56 -9.66 13.05 -18.90
N ASP A 57 -8.53 13.57 -18.42
CA ASP A 57 -8.25 13.68 -16.99
C ASP A 57 -9.14 14.75 -16.31
N ILE A 58 -9.36 15.91 -16.93
CA ILE A 58 -10.32 16.91 -16.41
C ILE A 58 -11.74 16.34 -16.39
N ALA A 59 -12.19 15.67 -17.46
CA ALA A 59 -13.51 15.04 -17.50
C ALA A 59 -13.65 13.93 -16.44
N ARG A 60 -12.61 13.11 -16.25
CA ARG A 60 -12.55 12.08 -15.20
C ARG A 60 -12.62 12.68 -13.80
N ARG A 61 -11.83 13.74 -13.53
CA ARG A 61 -11.82 14.45 -12.25
C ARG A 61 -13.15 15.11 -11.94
N ALA A 62 -13.79 15.75 -12.94
CA ALA A 62 -15.12 16.34 -12.79
C ALA A 62 -16.18 15.29 -12.42
N HIS A 63 -16.15 14.14 -13.11
CA HIS A 63 -17.06 13.03 -12.82
C HIS A 63 -16.88 12.45 -11.40
N ILE A 64 -15.63 12.31 -10.95
CA ILE A 64 -15.32 11.84 -9.58
C ILE A 64 -15.86 12.82 -8.53
N LEU A 65 -15.73 14.13 -8.76
CA LEU A 65 -16.24 15.15 -7.84
C LEU A 65 -17.77 15.16 -7.76
N GLU A 66 -18.46 14.97 -8.89
CA GLU A 66 -19.91 14.84 -8.95
C GLU A 66 -20.40 13.61 -8.18
N GLN A 67 -19.77 12.45 -8.38
CA GLN A 67 -20.09 11.22 -7.64
C GLN A 67 -19.85 11.38 -6.13
N ALA A 68 -18.74 12.00 -5.74
CA ALA A 68 -18.44 12.25 -4.34
C ALA A 68 -19.48 13.19 -3.71
N HIS A 69 -19.95 14.20 -4.45
CA HIS A 69 -21.00 15.11 -4.00
C HIS A 69 -22.31 14.37 -3.73
N GLU A 70 -22.77 13.54 -4.67
CA GLU A 70 -24.00 12.75 -4.52
C GLU A 70 -23.95 11.82 -3.30
N VAL A 71 -22.82 11.16 -3.06
CA VAL A 71 -22.65 10.30 -1.87
C VAL A 71 -22.73 11.12 -0.58
N LEU A 72 -22.13 12.32 -0.55
CA LEU A 72 -22.19 13.19 0.63
C LEU A 72 -23.61 13.70 0.90
N VAL A 73 -24.35 14.09 -0.13
CA VAL A 73 -25.77 14.50 -0.02
C VAL A 73 -26.61 13.34 0.49
N GLN A 74 -26.42 12.14 -0.06
CA GLN A 74 -27.14 10.95 0.37
C GLN A 74 -26.83 10.59 1.83
N ALA A 75 -25.57 10.67 2.25
CA ALA A 75 -25.17 10.41 3.63
C ALA A 75 -25.81 11.43 4.59
N LEU A 76 -25.80 12.71 4.22
CA LEU A 76 -26.41 13.78 5.02
C LEU A 76 -27.94 13.63 5.11
N ALA A 77 -28.61 13.29 4.02
CA ALA A 77 -30.05 13.01 4.00
C ALA A 77 -30.42 11.77 4.83
N THR A 78 -29.48 10.87 5.08
CA THR A 78 -29.70 9.72 5.96
C THR A 78 -29.60 10.10 7.43
N VAL A 79 -28.78 11.11 7.77
CA VAL A 79 -28.72 11.69 9.11
C VAL A 79 -29.99 12.49 9.45
N ASP A 80 -30.63 13.11 8.45
CA ASP A 80 -31.92 13.83 8.61
C ASP A 80 -33.13 12.89 8.86
N LYS A 81 -32.99 11.57 8.61
CA LYS A 81 -34.05 10.57 8.82
C LYS A 81 -34.09 9.95 10.23
N ILE A 82 -33.23 10.41 11.15
CA ILE A 82 -33.14 9.95 12.54
C ILE A 82 -33.66 11.05 13.48
#